data_AF-A0A0Q0WGW4-F1
#
_entry.id   AF-A0A0Q0WGW4-F1
#
_cell.length_a   1.000
_cell.length_b   1.000
_cell.length_c   1.000
_cell.angle_alpha   90.00
_cell.angle_beta   90.00
_cell.angle_gamma   90.00
#
_symmetry.space_group_name_H-M   'P 1'
#
loop_
_entity.id
_entity.type
_entity.pdbx_description
1 polymer ?
#
loop_
_entity_poly.entity_id
_entity_poly.type
_entity_poly.pdbx_seq_one_letter_code
_entity_poly.pdbx_strand_id
1 'polypeptide(L)'
;MNPDKIDEILAFHRYQKDKIEARLADFRRIWAEGKDRDLFAELAFCILTPQSRARTCWPAIERLRRCGLLFEGTAEEIRGELKNVRFRERKASYIVSARNQFTKEGQLSVRSILGGFSNPFAAREWLVENVLGLGYKEAGHFLRNIGLGEDLAILDRHILK
;
A
#
# COMPACT_ATOMS: atom_id res chain seq x y z
N MET A 1 -2.50 -29.73 -0.67
CA MET A 1 -1.53 -29.28 -1.69
C MET A 1 -0.69 -30.49 -2.07
N ASN A 2 -0.51 -30.79 -3.36
CA ASN A 2 0.31 -31.94 -3.79
C ASN A 2 1.75 -31.75 -3.26
N PRO A 3 2.35 -32.72 -2.54
CA PRO A 3 3.73 -32.64 -2.04
C PRO A 3 4.74 -32.15 -3.09
N ASP A 4 4.63 -32.62 -4.33
CA ASP A 4 5.52 -32.23 -5.44
C ASP A 4 5.49 -30.71 -5.71
N LYS A 5 4.33 -30.07 -5.54
CA LYS A 5 4.19 -28.61 -5.70
C LYS A 5 4.83 -27.84 -4.56
N ILE A 6 4.85 -28.40 -3.35
CA ILE A 6 5.50 -27.77 -2.20
C ILE A 6 7.01 -27.74 -2.45
N ASP A 7 7.57 -28.87 -2.90
CA ASP A 7 9.00 -28.97 -3.18
C ASP A 7 9.44 -28.06 -4.33
N GLU A 8 8.62 -27.90 -5.37
CA GLU A 8 8.84 -26.94 -6.45
C GLU A 8 8.89 -25.50 -5.92
N ILE A 9 7.93 -25.11 -5.08
CA ILE A 9 7.89 -23.77 -4.46
C ILE A 9 9.12 -23.57 -3.56
N LEU A 10 9.50 -24.56 -2.77
CA LEU A 10 10.67 -24.48 -1.89
C LEU A 10 11.97 -24.36 -2.71
N ALA A 11 12.09 -25.07 -3.83
CA ALA A 11 13.23 -24.95 -4.73
C ALA A 11 13.29 -23.56 -5.38
N PHE A 12 12.16 -23.06 -5.88
CA PHE A 12 12.07 -21.71 -6.45
C PHE A 12 12.36 -20.63 -5.40
N HIS A 13 11.84 -20.79 -4.18
CA HIS A 13 12.13 -19.90 -3.06
C HIS A 13 13.62 -19.86 -2.75
N ARG A 14 14.29 -21.01 -2.66
CA ARG A 14 15.76 -21.07 -2.46
C ARG A 14 16.51 -20.30 -3.55
N TYR A 15 16.08 -20.42 -4.80
CA TYR A 15 16.68 -19.71 -5.93
C TYR A 15 16.43 -18.18 -5.90
N GLN A 16 15.29 -17.74 -5.36
CA GLN A 16 14.94 -16.31 -5.25
C GLN A 16 15.27 -15.70 -3.88
N LYS A 17 15.82 -16.48 -2.94
CA LYS A 17 15.94 -16.13 -1.52
C LYS A 17 16.57 -14.76 -1.31
N ASP A 18 17.74 -14.53 -1.90
CA ASP A 18 18.48 -13.27 -1.72
C ASP A 18 17.68 -12.05 -2.24
N LYS A 19 16.94 -12.21 -3.34
CA LYS A 19 16.09 -11.15 -3.89
C LYS A 19 14.87 -10.88 -3.00
N ILE A 20 14.29 -11.92 -2.42
CA ILE A 20 13.17 -11.80 -1.48
C ILE A 20 13.65 -11.10 -0.20
N GLU A 21 14.77 -11.53 0.37
CA GLU A 21 15.35 -10.95 1.59
C GLU A 21 15.75 -9.48 1.38
N ALA A 22 16.36 -9.14 0.23
CA ALA A 22 16.67 -7.77 -0.13
C ALA A 22 15.39 -6.91 -0.20
N ARG A 23 14.33 -7.43 -0.85
CA ARG A 23 13.06 -6.72 -0.96
C ARG A 23 12.36 -6.54 0.39
N LEU A 24 12.44 -7.53 1.29
CA LEU A 24 11.93 -7.41 2.65
C LEU A 24 12.73 -6.39 3.47
N ALA A 25 14.04 -6.33 3.29
CA ALA A 25 14.89 -5.31 3.91
C ALA A 25 14.53 -3.90 3.43
N ASP A 26 14.23 -3.72 2.16
CA ASP A 26 13.74 -2.44 1.62
C ASP A 26 12.42 -2.01 2.28
N PHE A 27 11.47 -2.93 2.45
CA PHE A 27 10.21 -2.60 3.15
C PHE A 27 10.46 -2.20 4.60
N ARG A 28 11.33 -2.92 5.33
CA ARG A 28 11.70 -2.53 6.71
C ARG A 28 12.34 -1.14 6.77
N ARG A 29 13.14 -0.76 5.77
CA ARG A 29 13.72 0.59 5.68
C ARG A 29 12.67 1.67 5.42
N ILE A 30 11.62 1.39 4.67
CA ILE A 30 10.51 2.35 4.47
C ILE A 30 9.89 2.72 5.82
N TRP A 31 9.62 1.75 6.69
CA TRP A 31 9.24 2.07 8.07
C TRP A 31 10.40 2.65 8.88
N ALA A 32 11.63 2.17 8.83
CA ALA A 32 12.66 2.72 9.73
C ALA A 32 13.04 4.19 9.39
N GLU A 33 13.10 4.54 8.10
CA GLU A 33 13.79 5.73 7.60
C GLU A 33 12.90 6.61 6.70
N GLY A 34 11.81 6.06 6.16
CA GLY A 34 10.92 6.77 5.24
C GLY A 34 10.17 7.93 5.90
N LYS A 35 9.91 8.99 5.12
CA LYS A 35 9.10 10.12 5.58
C LYS A 35 7.62 9.75 5.51
N ASP A 36 6.77 10.47 6.25
CA ASP A 36 5.31 10.26 6.17
C ASP A 36 4.75 10.42 4.75
N ARG A 37 5.39 11.27 3.92
CA ARG A 37 5.07 11.38 2.49
C ARG A 37 5.35 10.10 1.69
N ASP A 38 6.39 9.35 2.05
CA ASP A 38 6.71 8.06 1.42
C ASP A 38 5.70 6.99 1.86
N LEU A 39 5.37 6.94 3.16
CA LEU A 39 4.33 6.04 3.68
C LEU A 39 2.97 6.34 3.05
N PHE A 40 2.61 7.61 2.92
CA PHE A 40 1.35 8.01 2.30
C PHE A 40 1.30 7.65 0.80
N ALA A 41 2.43 7.69 0.08
CA ALA A 41 2.49 7.26 -1.31
C ALA A 41 2.20 5.76 -1.46
N GLU A 42 2.71 4.92 -0.56
CA GLU A 42 2.37 3.49 -0.51
C GLU A 42 0.88 3.27 -0.19
N LEU A 43 0.32 4.02 0.76
CA LEU A 43 -1.11 3.97 1.07
C LEU A 43 -1.96 4.31 -0.17
N ALA A 44 -1.64 5.42 -0.83
CA ALA A 44 -2.33 5.86 -2.04
C ALA A 44 -2.19 4.82 -3.17
N PHE A 45 -1.01 4.22 -3.33
CA PHE A 45 -0.82 3.11 -4.27
C PHE A 45 -1.78 1.95 -3.96
N CYS A 46 -1.88 1.52 -2.70
CA CYS A 46 -2.80 0.46 -2.28
C CYS A 46 -4.26 0.83 -2.54
N ILE A 47 -4.69 2.07 -2.33
CA ILE A 47 -6.03 2.58 -2.72
C ILE A 47 -6.26 2.47 -4.24
N LEU A 48 -5.21 2.63 -5.05
CA LEU A 48 -5.33 2.51 -6.51
C LEU A 48 -5.39 1.06 -7.01
N THR A 49 -4.85 0.09 -6.28
CA THR A 49 -4.68 -1.30 -6.78
C THR A 49 -5.96 -2.14 -6.92
N PRO A 50 -7.08 -1.92 -6.19
CA PRO A 50 -8.31 -2.66 -6.42
C PRO A 50 -8.74 -2.63 -7.88
N GLN A 51 -8.84 -3.82 -8.48
CA GLN A 51 -9.22 -4.02 -9.89
C GLN A 51 -8.35 -3.22 -10.90
N SER A 52 -7.14 -2.83 -10.53
CA SER A 52 -6.19 -2.13 -11.40
C SER A 52 -4.82 -2.79 -11.35
N ARG A 53 -4.07 -2.68 -12.44
CA ARG A 53 -2.76 -3.33 -12.53
C ARG A 53 -1.72 -2.47 -11.80
N ALA A 54 -0.93 -3.08 -10.92
CA ALA A 54 0.15 -2.39 -10.19
C ALA A 54 1.07 -1.57 -11.11
N ARG A 55 1.44 -2.14 -12.27
CA ARG A 55 2.24 -1.47 -13.32
C ARG A 55 1.65 -0.17 -13.86
N THR A 56 0.35 0.04 -13.70
CA THR A 56 -0.35 1.27 -14.10
C THR A 56 -0.50 2.23 -12.92
N CYS A 57 -0.71 1.69 -11.71
CA CYS A 57 -0.94 2.47 -10.51
C CYS A 57 0.32 3.18 -10.01
N TRP A 58 1.48 2.49 -9.97
CA TRP A 58 2.71 3.08 -9.42
C TRP A 58 3.19 4.31 -10.22
N PRO A 59 3.27 4.26 -11.56
CA PRO A 59 3.63 5.47 -12.33
C PRO A 59 2.65 6.63 -12.15
N ALA A 60 1.38 6.35 -11.81
CA ALA A 60 0.41 7.39 -11.51
C ALA A 60 0.70 8.07 -10.16
N ILE A 61 1.07 7.31 -9.13
CA ILE A 61 1.52 7.85 -7.84
C ILE A 61 2.79 8.68 -8.01
N GLU A 62 3.76 8.21 -8.79
CA GLU A 62 4.99 8.96 -9.07
C GLU A 62 4.72 10.29 -9.76
N ARG A 63 3.81 10.31 -10.75
CA ARG A 63 3.37 11.56 -11.40
C ARG A 63 2.73 12.51 -10.40
N LEU A 64 1.74 12.03 -9.63
CA LEU A 64 1.06 12.82 -8.58
C LEU A 64 2.04 13.38 -7.55
N ARG A 65 3.05 12.60 -7.16
CA ARG A 65 4.10 13.02 -6.23
C ARG A 65 4.97 14.13 -6.85
N ARG A 66 5.38 13.95 -8.11
CA ARG A 66 6.24 14.91 -8.84
C ARG A 66 5.57 16.26 -9.06
N CYS A 67 4.26 16.28 -9.35
CA CYS A 67 3.50 17.52 -9.50
C CYS A 67 2.88 18.05 -8.19
N GLY A 68 3.19 17.44 -7.04
CA GLY A 68 2.67 17.85 -5.73
C GLY A 68 1.21 17.48 -5.45
N LEU A 69 0.45 17.07 -6.47
CA LEU A 69 -0.98 16.76 -6.37
C LEU A 69 -1.30 15.63 -5.38
N LEU A 70 -0.36 14.70 -5.14
CA LEU A 70 -0.56 13.67 -4.12
C LEU A 70 -0.80 14.27 -2.72
N PHE A 71 -0.11 15.36 -2.39
CA PHE A 71 -0.11 15.94 -1.05
C PHE A 71 -0.99 17.19 -0.93
N GLU A 72 -1.27 17.88 -2.04
CA GLU A 72 -1.97 19.17 -2.01
C GLU A 72 -3.14 19.23 -3.01
N GLY A 73 -3.13 18.36 -4.03
CA GLY A 73 -4.12 18.39 -5.11
C GLY A 73 -5.52 17.99 -4.68
N THR A 74 -6.51 18.56 -5.34
CA THR A 74 -7.93 18.24 -5.20
C THR A 74 -8.26 16.88 -5.85
N ALA A 75 -9.44 16.34 -5.55
CA ALA A 75 -9.89 15.09 -6.17
C ALA A 75 -10.01 15.21 -7.70
N GLU A 76 -10.36 16.39 -8.20
CA GLU A 76 -10.48 16.67 -9.64
C GLU A 76 -9.10 16.65 -10.33
N GLU A 77 -8.11 17.32 -9.74
CA GLU A 77 -6.74 17.35 -10.24
C GLU A 77 -6.10 15.95 -10.18
N ILE A 78 -6.27 15.24 -9.07
CA ILE A 78 -5.78 13.86 -8.92
C ILE A 78 -6.43 12.97 -9.98
N ARG A 79 -7.75 13.06 -10.18
CA ARG A 79 -8.47 12.30 -11.22
C ARG A 79 -7.86 12.51 -12.60
N GLY A 80 -7.45 13.74 -12.92
CA GLY A 80 -6.78 14.09 -14.18
C GLY A 80 -5.53 13.25 -14.48
N GLU A 81 -4.78 12.87 -13.45
CA GLU A 81 -3.54 12.07 -13.54
C GLU A 81 -3.78 10.54 -13.54
N LEU A 82 -4.99 10.11 -13.19
CA LEU A 82 -5.40 8.71 -13.04
C LEU A 82 -6.03 8.12 -14.32
N LYS A 83 -5.72 8.64 -15.51
CA LYS A 83 -6.38 8.28 -16.80
C LYS A 83 -6.52 6.77 -17.07
N ASN A 84 -5.50 5.99 -16.73
CA ASN A 84 -5.47 4.54 -16.98
C ASN A 84 -5.83 3.69 -15.74
N VAL A 85 -6.27 4.31 -14.66
CA VAL A 85 -6.69 3.63 -13.42
C VAL A 85 -8.20 3.49 -13.42
N ARG A 86 -8.70 2.27 -13.18
CA ARG A 86 -10.15 2.02 -13.12
C ARG A 86 -10.75 2.67 -11.88
N PHE A 87 -11.95 3.23 -12.03
CA PHE A 87 -12.69 3.93 -10.97
C PHE A 87 -11.94 5.17 -10.44
N ARG A 88 -11.26 5.89 -11.34
CA ARG A 88 -10.40 7.04 -11.00
C ARG A 88 -11.14 8.13 -10.22
N GLU A 89 -12.42 8.34 -10.49
CA GLU A 89 -13.25 9.34 -9.82
C GLU A 89 -13.35 9.05 -8.31
N ARG A 90 -13.73 7.81 -7.95
CA ARG A 90 -13.82 7.36 -6.54
C ARG A 90 -12.44 7.27 -5.89
N LYS A 91 -11.45 6.76 -6.61
CA LYS A 91 -10.09 6.60 -6.06
C LYS A 91 -9.41 7.93 -5.76
N ALA A 92 -9.64 8.95 -6.61
CA ALA A 92 -9.14 10.28 -6.34
C ALA A 92 -9.76 10.86 -5.06
N SER A 93 -11.08 10.72 -4.85
CA SER A 93 -11.71 11.17 -3.60
C SER A 93 -11.25 10.39 -2.38
N TYR A 94 -10.97 9.08 -2.52
CA TYR A 94 -10.41 8.26 -1.44
C TYR A 94 -9.00 8.68 -1.04
N ILE A 95 -8.14 9.03 -2.00
CA ILE A 95 -6.80 9.57 -1.70
C ILE A 95 -6.92 10.87 -0.90
N VAL A 96 -7.80 11.80 -1.30
CA VAL A 96 -7.99 13.06 -0.56
C VAL A 96 -8.55 12.80 0.84
N SER A 97 -9.54 11.92 0.97
CA SER A 97 -10.12 11.55 2.26
C SER A 97 -9.09 10.93 3.20
N ALA A 98 -8.28 9.98 2.71
CA ALA A 98 -7.19 9.39 3.46
C ALA A 98 -6.14 10.45 3.83
N ARG A 99 -5.77 11.34 2.91
CA ARG A 99 -4.81 12.42 3.20
C ARG A 99 -5.24 13.27 4.38
N ASN A 100 -6.51 13.67 4.40
CA ASN A 100 -7.06 14.48 5.49
C ASN A 100 -7.04 13.70 6.82
N GLN A 101 -7.39 12.43 6.80
CA GLN A 101 -7.39 11.57 7.98
C GLN A 101 -5.99 11.34 8.56
N PHE A 102 -4.97 11.26 7.71
CA PHE A 102 -3.59 11.09 8.11
C PHE A 102 -2.85 12.42 8.35
N THR A 103 -3.53 13.56 8.29
CA THR A 103 -2.95 14.88 8.56
C THR A 103 -3.30 15.31 9.98
N LYS A 104 -2.29 15.61 10.80
CA LYS A 104 -2.44 16.23 12.12
C LYS A 104 -1.70 17.56 12.13
N GLU A 105 -2.33 18.61 12.64
CA GLU A 105 -1.72 19.95 12.74
C GLU A 105 -1.12 20.46 11.41
N GLY A 106 -1.78 20.12 10.30
CA GLY A 106 -1.34 20.50 8.94
C GLY A 106 -0.21 19.67 8.36
N GLN A 107 0.27 18.62 9.04
CA GLN A 107 1.32 17.73 8.55
C GLN A 107 0.89 16.26 8.51
N LEU A 108 1.32 15.55 7.45
CA LEU A 108 1.11 14.10 7.37
C LEU A 108 1.81 13.39 8.53
N SER A 109 1.08 12.51 9.20
CA SER A 109 1.45 11.82 10.43
C SER A 109 1.11 10.33 10.37
N VAL A 110 1.33 9.69 9.22
CA VAL A 110 1.04 8.27 8.96
C VAL A 110 1.72 7.37 9.99
N ARG A 111 3.01 7.60 10.24
CA ARG A 111 3.81 6.86 11.21
C ARG A 111 3.28 6.98 12.63
N SER A 112 2.94 8.19 13.06
CA SER A 112 2.41 8.43 14.41
C SER A 112 1.07 7.71 14.61
N ILE A 113 0.19 7.74 13.60
CA ILE A 113 -1.11 7.06 13.66
C ILE A 113 -0.92 5.54 13.71
N LEU A 114 -0.14 4.97 12.79
CA LEU A 114 0.05 3.52 12.71
C LEU A 114 0.89 2.96 13.88
N GLY A 115 1.86 3.73 14.36
CA GLY A 115 2.68 3.37 15.51
C GLY A 115 1.94 3.41 16.85
N GLY A 116 0.73 3.97 16.88
CA GLY A 116 -0.13 3.96 18.06
C GLY A 116 -0.86 2.63 18.29
N PHE A 117 -0.85 1.70 17.33
CA PHE A 117 -1.47 0.39 17.47
C PHE A 117 -0.50 -0.63 18.10
N SER A 118 -1.06 -1.55 18.89
CA SER A 118 -0.27 -2.56 19.61
C SER A 118 0.38 -3.61 18.70
N ASN A 119 -0.19 -3.86 17.53
CA ASN A 119 0.32 -4.83 16.57
C ASN A 119 -0.23 -4.57 15.14
N PRO A 120 0.35 -5.21 14.10
CA PRO A 120 -0.11 -5.08 12.72
C PRO A 120 -1.57 -5.46 12.48
N PHE A 121 -2.12 -6.41 13.23
CA PHE A 121 -3.51 -6.83 13.08
C PHE A 121 -4.46 -5.70 13.50
N ALA A 122 -4.22 -5.08 14.65
CA ALA A 122 -4.99 -3.93 15.12
C ALA A 122 -4.90 -2.74 14.15
N ALA A 123 -3.70 -2.46 13.62
CA ALA A 123 -3.53 -1.44 12.59
C ALA A 123 -4.32 -1.79 11.31
N ARG A 124 -4.35 -3.07 10.91
CA ARG A 124 -5.10 -3.53 9.74
C ARG A 124 -6.60 -3.36 9.93
N GLU A 125 -7.16 -3.77 11.06
CA GLU A 125 -8.60 -3.61 11.35
C GLU A 125 -8.98 -2.13 11.27
N TRP A 126 -8.21 -1.25 11.92
CA TRP A 126 -8.46 0.18 11.87
C TRP A 126 -8.41 0.73 10.44
N LEU A 127 -7.42 0.33 9.64
CA LEU A 127 -7.32 0.75 8.23
C LEU A 127 -8.53 0.32 7.41
N VAL A 128 -9.02 -0.91 7.60
CA VAL A 128 -10.20 -1.43 6.89
C VAL A 128 -11.46 -0.67 7.26
N GLU A 129 -11.63 -0.33 8.54
CA GLU A 129 -12.81 0.40 9.02
C GLU A 129 -12.79 1.88 8.65
N ASN A 130 -11.60 2.50 8.61
CA ASN A 130 -11.47 3.96 8.62
C ASN A 130 -10.98 4.54 7.28
N VAL A 131 -10.31 3.77 6.43
CA VAL A 131 -9.74 4.26 5.17
C VAL A 131 -10.56 3.76 3.98
N LEU A 132 -11.23 4.68 3.30
CA LEU A 132 -12.04 4.38 2.13
C LEU A 132 -11.21 3.71 1.01
N GLY A 133 -11.75 2.61 0.48
CA GLY A 133 -11.12 1.87 -0.61
C GLY A 133 -10.11 0.81 -0.18
N LEU A 134 -9.87 0.63 1.12
CA LEU A 134 -9.09 -0.50 1.64
C LEU A 134 -10.00 -1.62 2.15
N GLY A 135 -9.82 -2.82 1.60
CA GLY A 135 -10.25 -4.06 2.25
C GLY A 135 -9.09 -4.73 2.97
N TYR A 136 -9.34 -5.89 3.60
CA TYR A 136 -8.32 -6.67 4.33
C TYR A 136 -7.05 -6.93 3.52
N LYS A 137 -7.21 -7.26 2.24
CA LYS A 137 -6.08 -7.53 1.34
C LYS A 137 -5.27 -6.26 1.09
N GLU A 138 -5.92 -5.14 0.77
CA GLU A 138 -5.23 -3.88 0.50
C GLU A 138 -4.59 -3.28 1.75
N ALA A 139 -5.24 -3.37 2.90
CA ALA A 139 -4.68 -2.94 4.18
C ALA A 139 -3.45 -3.78 4.57
N GLY A 140 -3.54 -5.11 4.44
CA GLY A 140 -2.38 -6.00 4.64
C GLY A 140 -1.27 -5.74 3.63
N HIS A 141 -1.61 -5.45 2.36
CA HIS A 141 -0.64 -5.09 1.33
C HIS A 141 0.10 -3.80 1.66
N PHE A 142 -0.62 -2.76 2.11
CA PHE A 142 -0.02 -1.51 2.56
C PHE A 142 0.93 -1.74 3.74
N LEU A 143 0.46 -2.40 4.80
CA LEU A 143 1.27 -2.70 5.99
C LEU A 143 2.53 -3.48 5.63
N ARG A 144 2.43 -4.48 4.74
CA ARG A 144 3.59 -5.23 4.23
C ARG A 144 4.56 -4.32 3.48
N ASN A 145 4.07 -3.50 2.55
CA ASN A 145 4.93 -2.62 1.74
C ASN A 145 5.68 -1.58 2.56
N ILE A 146 5.14 -1.17 3.70
CA ILE A 146 5.86 -0.28 4.61
C ILE A 146 6.71 -1.03 5.63
N GLY A 147 6.68 -2.37 5.70
CA GLY A 147 7.51 -3.16 6.63
C GLY A 147 6.85 -3.50 7.97
N LEU A 148 5.53 -3.35 8.09
CA LEU A 148 4.73 -3.72 9.26
C LEU A 148 3.88 -4.98 9.05
N GLY A 149 4.09 -5.74 7.98
CA GLY A 149 3.18 -6.82 7.57
C GLY A 149 3.80 -8.21 7.46
N GLU A 150 4.92 -8.50 8.13
CA GLU A 150 5.58 -9.82 8.03
C GLU A 150 4.65 -10.98 8.45
N ASP A 151 3.77 -10.74 9.44
CA ASP A 151 2.78 -11.71 9.92
C ASP A 151 1.41 -11.64 9.19
N LEU A 152 1.30 -10.81 8.15
CA LEU A 152 0.05 -10.59 7.42
C LEU A 152 0.09 -11.21 6.03
N ALA A 153 -0.75 -12.22 5.81
CA ALA A 153 -0.95 -12.79 4.47
C ALA A 153 -1.73 -11.82 3.56
N ILE A 154 -1.28 -11.68 2.31
CA ILE A 154 -1.99 -10.94 1.26
C ILE A 154 -2.78 -11.94 0.41
N LEU A 155 -4.06 -12.11 0.73
CA LEU A 155 -4.94 -13.07 0.07
C LEU A 155 -5.56 -12.47 -1.20
N ASP A 156 -4.83 -12.51 -2.31
CA ASP A 156 -5.34 -12.12 -3.62
C ASP A 156 -5.93 -13.32 -4.39
N ARG A 157 -6.73 -13.03 -5.44
CA ARG A 157 -7.35 -14.02 -6.34
C ARG A 157 -6.37 -15.02 -6.97
N HIS A 158 -5.08 -14.72 -6.98
CA HIS A 158 -4.04 -15.59 -7.51
C HIS A 158 -3.57 -16.64 -6.48
N ILE A 159 -3.74 -16.35 -5.19
CA ILE A 159 -3.38 -17.23 -4.07
C ILE A 159 -4.58 -18.10 -3.66
N LEU A 160 -5.80 -17.57 -3.78
CA LEU A 160 -7.04 -18.29 -3.42
C LEU A 160 -7.52 -19.31 -4.47
N LYS A 161 -6.77 -19.51 -5.55
CA LYS A 161 -7.07 -20.46 -6.63
C LYS A 161 -6.19 -21.70 -6.50
#